data_AF-A0A2M7SVS5-F1
#
_entry.id   AF-A0A2M7SVS5-F1
#
_cell.length_a   1.000
_cell.length_b   1.000
_cell.length_c   1.000
_cell.angle_alpha   90.00
_cell.angle_beta   90.00
_cell.angle_gamma   90.00
#
_symmetry.space_group_name_H-M   'P 1'
#
loop_
_entity.id
_entity.type
_entity.pdbx_description
1 polymer ?
#
loop_
_entity_poly.entity_id
_entity_poly.type
_entity_poly.pdbx_seq_one_letter_code
_entity_poly.pdbx_strand_id
1 'polypeptide(L)' 'MWEQIRSNQTRSVILVAGMGLLLLLVGYFLGLYFFDSGIGGLIIALVVWGVMSLFAFFRGDNILLALSRAKKISR' A
#
# COMPACT_ATOMS: atom_id res chain seq x y z
N MET A 1 -0.18 27.72 2.66
CA MET A 1 -0.98 26.50 2.42
C MET A 1 -0.38 25.60 1.33
N TRP A 2 -0.07 26.12 0.13
CA TRP A 2 0.56 25.33 -0.94
C TRP A 2 1.92 24.72 -0.58
N GLU A 3 2.71 25.40 0.26
CA GLU A 3 3.98 24.89 0.79
C GLU A 3 3.78 23.70 1.74
N GLN A 4 2.74 23.74 2.58
CA GLN A 4 2.39 22.63 3.47
C GLN A 4 1.91 21.41 2.67
N ILE A 5 1.08 21.63 1.64
CA ILE A 5 0.64 20.56 0.72
C ILE A 5 1.84 19.91 0.03
N ARG A 6 2.77 20.71 -0.49
CA ARG A 6 3.98 20.19 -1.16
C ARG A 6 4.89 19.43 -0.20
N SER A 7 5.09 19.95 1.02
CA SER A 7 5.88 19.26 2.04
C SER A 7 5.26 17.92 2.46
N ASN A 8 3.93 17.86 2.55
CA ASN A 8 3.22 16.64 2.90
C ASN A 8 3.26 15.61 1.76
N GLN A 9 3.17 16.07 0.51
CA GLN A 9 3.30 15.21 -0.66
C GLN A 9 4.66 14.49 -0.69
N THR A 10 5.75 15.21 -0.46
CA THR A 10 7.09 14.61 -0.40
C THR A 10 7.22 13.60 0.74
N ARG A 11 6.69 13.93 1.93
CA ARG A 11 6.70 13.02 3.08
C ARG A 11 5.92 11.75 2.82
N SER A 12 4.73 11.86 2.21
CA SER A 12 3.90 10.71 1.83
C SER A 12 4.59 9.84 0.79
N VAL A 13 5.24 10.42 -0.22
CA VAL A 13 6.00 9.66 -1.23
C VAL A 13 7.15 8.90 -0.57
N ILE A 14 7.91 9.55 0.31
CA ILE A 14 9.01 8.91 1.05
C ILE A 14 8.47 7.75 1.92
N LEU A 15 7.35 7.97 2.60
CA LEU A 15 6.72 6.94 3.44
C LEU A 15 6.30 5.72 2.61
N VAL A 16 5.59 5.93 1.50
CA VAL A 16 5.14 4.86 0.60
C VAL A 16 6.33 4.12 -0.01
N ALA A 17 7.38 4.84 -0.42
CA ALA A 17 8.60 4.22 -0.93
C ALA A 17 9.31 3.37 0.13
N GLY A 18 9.41 3.87 1.38
CA GLY A 18 9.98 3.13 2.50
C GLY A 18 9.18 1.85 2.84
N MET A 19 7.85 1.95 2.86
CA MET A 19 6.97 0.79 3.06
C MET A 19 7.10 -0.24 1.94
N GLY A 20 7.17 0.21 0.68
CA GLY A 20 7.40 -0.65 -0.48
C GLY A 20 8.74 -1.38 -0.40
N LEU A 21 9.81 -0.67 -0.04
CA LEU A 21 11.13 -1.27 0.14
C LEU A 21 11.16 -2.32 1.26
N LEU A 22 10.52 -2.02 2.41
CA LEU A 22 10.36 -2.99 3.49
C LEU A 22 9.60 -4.24 3.03
N LEU A 23 8.51 -4.07 2.29
CA LEU A 23 7.73 -5.18 1.75
C LEU A 23 8.57 -6.06 0.82
N LEU A 24 9.37 -5.45 -0.07
CA LEU A 24 10.26 -6.18 -0.97
C LEU A 24 11.35 -6.92 -0.22
N LEU A 25 11.95 -6.32 0.82
CA LEU A 25 12.93 -7.01 1.67
C LEU A 25 12.31 -8.23 2.34
N VAL A 26 11.13 -8.08 2.94
CA VAL A 26 10.40 -9.20 3.57
C VAL A 26 10.06 -10.27 2.53
N GLY A 27 9.56 -9.87 1.35
CA GLY A 27 9.28 -10.78 0.25
C GLY A 27 10.51 -11.55 -0.21
N TYR A 28 11.67 -10.89 -0.31
CA TYR A 28 12.92 -11.52 -0.67
C TYR A 28 13.37 -12.57 0.36
N PHE A 29 13.38 -12.22 1.66
CA PHE A 29 13.76 -13.15 2.73
C PHE A 29 12.79 -14.34 2.84
N LEU A 30 11.49 -14.09 2.71
CA LEU A 30 10.49 -15.17 2.68
C LEU A 30 10.65 -16.05 1.44
N GLY A 31 10.95 -15.47 0.28
CA GLY A 31 11.22 -16.21 -0.95
C GLY A 31 12.42 -17.15 -0.82
N LEU A 32 13.51 -16.68 -0.22
CA LEU A 32 14.67 -17.51 0.09
C LEU A 32 14.31 -18.63 1.07
N TYR A 33 13.54 -18.34 2.12
CA TYR A 33 13.21 -19.34 3.13
C TYR A 33 12.26 -20.44 2.61
N PHE A 34 11.26 -20.09 1.81
CA PHE A 34 10.22 -21.04 1.37
C PHE A 34 10.50 -21.70 0.03
N PHE A 35 11.13 -20.98 -0.91
CA PHE A 35 11.28 -21.41 -2.31
C PHE A 35 12.74 -21.49 -2.76
N ASP A 36 13.69 -21.27 -1.84
CA ASP A 36 15.13 -21.14 -2.12
C ASP A 36 15.44 -20.12 -3.24
N SER A 37 14.52 -19.17 -3.43
CA SER A 37 14.51 -18.21 -4.53
C SER A 37 13.96 -16.88 -4.06
N GLY A 38 14.87 -15.95 -3.77
CA GLY A 38 14.51 -14.58 -3.38
C GLY A 38 13.77 -13.83 -4.49
N ILE A 39 14.06 -14.14 -5.77
CA ILE A 39 13.35 -13.56 -6.92
C ILE A 39 11.89 -14.00 -6.92
N GLY A 40 11.60 -15.27 -6.61
CA GLY A 40 10.23 -15.78 -6.50
C GLY A 40 9.43 -15.03 -5.43
N GLY A 41 10.01 -14.84 -4.25
CA GLY A 41 9.38 -14.08 -3.16
C GLY A 41 9.14 -12.60 -3.50
N LEU A 42 10.06 -11.95 -4.22
CA LEU A 42 9.88 -10.58 -4.71
C LEU A 42 8.72 -10.44 -5.69
N ILE A 43 8.59 -11.37 -6.64
CA ILE A 43 7.49 -11.38 -7.60
C ILE A 43 6.15 -11.52 -6.86
N ILE A 44 6.06 -12.46 -5.91
CA ILE A 44 4.84 -12.65 -5.11
C ILE A 44 4.52 -11.39 -4.31
N ALA A 45 5.51 -10.77 -3.66
CA ALA A 45 5.31 -9.53 -2.91
C ALA A 45 4.78 -8.39 -3.79
N LEU A 46 5.33 -8.21 -4.98
CA LEU A 46 4.86 -7.21 -5.96
C LEU A 46 3.44 -7.50 -6.45
N VAL A 47 3.10 -8.76 -6.71
CA VAL A 47 1.76 -9.16 -7.14
C VAL A 47 0.74 -8.86 -6.03
N VAL A 48 1.03 -9.29 -4.79
CA VAL A 48 0.16 -9.03 -3.63
C VAL A 48 -0.03 -7.52 -3.42
N TRP A 49 1.07 -6.76 -3.46
CA TRP A 49 1.01 -5.31 -3.31
C TRP A 49 0.19 -4.64 -4.40
N GLY A 50 0.41 -5.02 -5.67
CA GLY A 50 -0.32 -4.48 -6.81
C GLY A 50 -1.82 -4.76 -6.71
N VAL A 51 -2.20 -5.99 -6.33
CA VAL A 51 -3.62 -6.36 -6.12
C VAL A 51 -4.21 -5.52 -4.99
N MET A 52 -3.56 -5.44 -3.83
CA MET A 52 -4.05 -4.62 -2.71
C MET A 52 -4.19 -3.14 -3.09
N SER A 53 -3.21 -2.58 -3.81
CA SER A 53 -3.25 -1.20 -4.29
C SER A 53 -4.41 -0.97 -5.26
N LEU A 54 -4.69 -1.94 -6.14
CA LEU A 54 -5.80 -1.87 -7.08
C LEU A 54 -7.15 -1.88 -6.34
N PHE A 55 -7.30 -2.76 -5.35
CA PHE A 55 -8.49 -2.77 -4.48
C PHE A 55 -8.66 -1.46 -3.72
N ALA A 56 -7.58 -0.89 -3.18
CA ALA A 56 -7.61 0.39 -2.49
C ALA A 56 -8.01 1.53 -3.44
N PHE A 57 -7.55 1.50 -4.69
CA PHE A 57 -7.92 2.50 -5.70
C PHE A 57 -9.41 2.45 -6.05
N PHE A 58 -9.97 1.25 -6.26
CA PHE A 58 -11.39 1.11 -6.67
C PHE A 58 -12.40 1.13 -5.51
N ARG A 59 -12.02 0.72 -4.30
CA ARG A 59 -12.90 0.72 -3.12
C ARG A 59 -12.56 1.78 -2.09
N GLY A 60 -11.65 2.70 -2.41
CA GLY A 60 -11.17 3.75 -1.51
C GLY A 60 -12.30 4.59 -0.90
N ASP A 61 -13.31 4.95 -1.70
CA ASP A 61 -14.44 5.76 -1.24
C ASP A 61 -15.25 5.07 -0.14
N ASN A 62 -15.54 3.78 -0.30
CA ASN A 62 -16.26 3.01 0.72
C ASN A 62 -15.42 2.80 1.98
N ILE A 63 -14.11 2.67 1.85
CA ILE A 63 -13.18 2.57 2.98
C ILE A 63 -13.15 3.90 3.75
N LEU A 64 -13.07 5.03 3.05
CA LEU A 64 -13.11 6.36 3.67
C LEU A 64 -14.45 6.61 4.39
N LEU A 65 -15.57 6.26 3.77
CA LEU A 65 -16.90 6.40 4.36
C LEU A 65 -17.09 5.48 5.59
N ALA A 66 -16.54 4.27 5.56
CA ALA A 66 -16.55 3.36 6.70
C ALA A 66 -15.69 3.89 7.86
N LEU A 67 -14.51 4.45 7.58
CA LEU A 67 -13.63 5.07 8.58
C LEU A 67 -14.24 6.32 9.22
N SER A 68 -14.97 7.12 8.45
CA SER A 68 -15.63 8.33 8.96
C SER A 68 -16.93 8.05 9.72
N ARG A 69 -17.29 6.78 9.96
CA ARG A 69 -18.59 6.37 10.52
C ARG A 69 -19.77 7.03 9.80
N ALA A 70 -19.68 7.22 8.49
CA ALA A 70 -20.74 7.87 7.73
C ALA A 70 -22.02 7.03 7.82
N LYS A 71 -23.07 7.60 8.41
CA LYS A 71 -24.39 6.96 8.52
C LYS A 71 -25.15 7.23 7.22
N LYS A 72 -25.71 6.18 6.62
CA LYS A 72 -26.52 6.29 5.40
C LYS A 72 -27.69 7.23 5.67
N ILE A 73 -27.79 8.33 4.92
CA ILE A 73 -28.90 9.27 5.04
C ILE A 73 -30.10 8.62 4.35
N SER A 74 -31.06 8.13 5.15
CA SER A 74 -32.40 7.80 4.64
C SER A 74 -33.17 9.11 4.46
N ARG A 75 -33.92 9.22 3.37
CA ARG A 75 -35.01 10.21 3.28
C ARG A 75 -36.05 9.94 4.35
#